data_AF-A0A7H8KEZ3-F1
#
_entry.id   AF-A0A7H8KEZ3-F1
#
_cell.length_a   1.000
_cell.length_b   1.000
_cell.length_c   1.000
_cell.angle_alpha   90.00
_cell.angle_beta   90.00
_cell.angle_gamma   90.00
#
_symmetry.space_group_name_H-M   'P 1'
#
loop_
_entity.id
_entity.type
_entity.pdbx_description
1 polymer ?
#
loop_
_entity_poly.entity_id
_entity_poly.type
_entity_poly.pdbx_seq_one_letter_code
_entity_poly.pdbx_strand_id
1 'polypeptide(L)'
;MSTDAHEPPAPGGTLAERQARLVAALVAGGAPPPGFAPAPLAAARAALLRKRAGEVARHWPLLTAALGPHWPSAFLTWAADRPTGGGLRDGWDLARALRDRAELPPLGAEELAVREVSLRYDGRRAPRPRRSPALAHVDGAVAIQLAGRTYLLRR
;
A
#
# COMPACT_ATOMS: atom_id res chain seq x y z
N MET A 1 -35.51 -6.50 49.57
CA MET A 1 -35.67 -6.90 48.15
C MET A 1 -36.13 -5.68 47.36
N SER A 2 -35.20 -4.98 46.73
CA SER A 2 -35.45 -4.14 45.55
C SER A 2 -34.16 -4.19 44.74
N THR A 3 -34.25 -4.86 43.60
CA THR A 3 -33.22 -5.00 42.58
C THR A 3 -32.98 -3.62 41.98
N ASP A 4 -31.88 -2.98 42.36
CA ASP A 4 -31.37 -1.85 41.60
C ASP A 4 -30.71 -2.43 40.35
N ALA A 5 -31.35 -2.19 39.21
CA ALA A 5 -30.93 -2.72 37.93
C ALA A 5 -29.57 -2.13 37.57
N HIS A 6 -28.53 -2.95 37.59
CA HIS A 6 -27.25 -2.61 36.99
C HIS A 6 -27.46 -2.55 35.47
N GLU A 7 -27.78 -1.36 34.97
CA GLU A 7 -27.85 -1.08 33.54
C GLU A 7 -26.43 -1.21 32.95
N PRO A 8 -26.17 -2.20 32.08
CA PRO A 8 -24.85 -2.35 31.49
C PRO A 8 -24.66 -1.20 30.49
N PRO A 9 -23.51 -0.50 30.48
CA PRO A 9 -23.24 0.50 29.46
C PRO A 9 -23.18 -0.20 28.10
N ALA A 10 -24.18 -0.02 27.25
CA ALA A 10 -24.19 -0.60 25.91
C ALA A 10 -23.01 -0.01 25.11
N PRO A 11 -21.96 -0.78 24.78
CA PRO A 11 -20.88 -0.27 23.96
C PRO A 11 -21.42 -0.19 22.53
N GLY A 12 -21.81 1.02 22.14
CA GLY A 12 -22.67 1.32 21.00
C GLY A 12 -22.34 0.59 19.69
N GLY A 13 -23.41 0.18 19.00
CA GLY A 13 -23.41 -0.34 17.64
C GLY A 13 -23.79 -1.83 17.49
N THR A 14 -24.11 -2.24 16.28
CA THR A 14 -24.36 -3.65 15.93
C THR A 14 -23.07 -4.48 15.95
N LEU A 15 -23.18 -5.82 15.90
CA LEU A 15 -22.00 -6.69 15.77
C LEU A 15 -21.19 -6.37 14.52
N ALA A 16 -21.88 -6.13 13.39
CA ALA A 16 -21.25 -5.79 12.12
C ALA A 16 -20.43 -4.50 12.24
N GLU A 17 -20.93 -3.48 12.93
CA GLU A 17 -20.21 -2.22 13.17
C GLU A 17 -18.99 -2.39 14.08
N ARG A 18 -19.10 -3.24 15.11
CA ARG A 18 -17.94 -3.60 15.95
C ARG A 18 -16.87 -4.34 15.16
N GLN A 19 -17.26 -5.31 14.33
CA GLN A 19 -16.34 -6.06 13.47
C GLN A 19 -15.71 -5.15 12.41
N ALA A 20 -16.47 -4.25 11.81
CA ALA A 20 -15.95 -3.26 10.86
C ALA A 20 -14.91 -2.33 11.52
N ARG A 21 -15.17 -1.86 12.75
CA ARG A 21 -14.19 -1.08 13.53
C ARG A 21 -12.92 -1.87 13.84
N LEU A 22 -13.04 -3.15 14.21
CA LEU A 22 -11.89 -4.02 14.43
C LEU A 22 -11.05 -4.19 13.15
N VAL A 23 -11.70 -4.46 12.02
CA VAL A 23 -11.03 -4.60 10.72
C VAL A 23 -10.36 -3.29 10.31
N ALA A 24 -11.01 -2.15 10.51
CA ALA A 24 -10.43 -0.85 10.25
C ALA A 24 -9.18 -0.60 11.11
N ALA A 25 -9.24 -0.87 12.42
CA ALA A 25 -8.10 -0.74 13.32
C ALA A 25 -6.92 -1.66 12.93
N LEU A 26 -7.21 -2.86 12.44
CA LEU A 26 -6.20 -3.82 11.97
C LEU A 26 -5.54 -3.43 10.65
N VAL A 27 -6.29 -2.83 9.71
CA VAL A 27 -5.83 -2.63 8.32
C VAL A 27 -5.42 -1.19 8.02
N ALA A 28 -6.08 -0.20 8.62
CA ALA A 28 -5.81 1.22 8.40
C ALA A 28 -5.13 1.90 9.60
N GLY A 29 -4.96 1.18 10.71
CA GLY A 29 -4.51 1.75 11.97
C GLY A 29 -5.64 2.38 12.78
N GLY A 30 -5.36 2.69 14.04
CA GLY A 30 -6.33 3.24 14.99
C GLY A 30 -6.19 2.64 16.39
N ALA A 31 -6.88 3.25 17.35
CA ALA A 31 -6.92 2.73 18.71
C ALA A 31 -7.60 1.35 18.74
N PRO A 32 -7.12 0.41 19.58
CA PRO A 32 -7.81 -0.85 19.82
C PRO A 32 -9.27 -0.58 20.24
N PRO A 33 -10.26 -1.24 19.62
CA PRO A 33 -11.63 -1.16 20.11
C PRO A 33 -11.72 -1.66 21.57
N PRO A 34 -12.65 -1.12 22.38
CA PRO A 34 -12.87 -1.59 23.74
C PRO A 34 -13.05 -3.11 23.80
N GLY A 35 -12.42 -3.76 24.79
CA GLY A 35 -12.49 -5.20 24.99
C GLY A 35 -11.45 -6.02 24.22
N PHE A 36 -10.59 -5.40 23.39
CA PHE A 36 -9.46 -6.08 22.75
C PHE A 36 -8.15 -5.81 23.47
N ALA A 37 -7.38 -6.86 23.72
CA ALA A 37 -6.04 -6.75 24.27
C ALA A 37 -5.10 -6.06 23.25
N PRO A 38 -4.40 -4.96 23.61
CA PRO A 38 -3.58 -4.20 22.66
C PRO A 38 -2.44 -5.00 22.03
N ALA A 39 -1.78 -5.88 22.81
CA ALA A 39 -0.61 -6.62 22.33
C ALA A 39 -0.94 -7.67 21.24
N PRO A 40 -1.93 -8.57 21.41
CA PRO A 40 -2.37 -9.45 20.33
C PRO A 40 -2.83 -8.68 19.07
N LEU A 41 -3.50 -7.54 19.24
CA LEU A 41 -3.96 -6.72 18.13
C LEU A 41 -2.77 -6.13 17.34
N ALA A 42 -1.76 -5.63 18.04
CA ALA A 42 -0.54 -5.13 17.43
C ALA A 42 0.22 -6.24 16.67
N ALA A 43 0.29 -7.45 17.24
CA ALA A 43 0.90 -8.61 16.57
C ALA A 43 0.15 -8.99 15.28
N ALA A 44 -1.19 -8.99 15.32
CA ALA A 44 -2.02 -9.24 14.14
C ALA A 44 -1.82 -8.17 13.05
N ARG A 45 -1.79 -6.88 13.43
CA ARG A 45 -1.48 -5.76 12.51
C ARG A 45 -0.11 -5.94 11.85
N ALA A 46 0.92 -6.27 12.63
CA ALA A 46 2.25 -6.52 12.09
C ALA A 46 2.29 -7.71 11.10
N ALA A 47 1.56 -8.79 11.38
CA ALA A 47 1.45 -9.94 10.48
C ALA A 47 0.75 -9.57 9.16
N LEU A 48 -0.34 -8.79 9.22
CA LEU A 48 -1.04 -8.30 8.03
C LEU A 48 -0.17 -7.37 7.19
N LEU A 49 0.57 -6.46 7.82
CA LEU A 49 1.51 -5.58 7.10
C LEU A 49 2.59 -6.37 6.37
N ARG A 50 3.17 -7.41 7.00
CA ARG A 50 4.14 -8.30 6.35
C ARG A 50 3.51 -9.07 5.19
N LYS A 51 2.29 -9.57 5.34
CA LYS A 51 1.57 -10.25 4.25
C LYS A 51 1.38 -9.30 3.06
N ARG A 52 0.97 -8.06 3.33
CA ARG A 52 0.79 -7.02 2.31
C ARG A 52 2.11 -6.67 1.61
N ALA A 53 3.22 -6.58 2.35
CA ALA A 53 4.55 -6.40 1.77
C ALA A 53 4.89 -7.55 0.79
N GLY A 54 4.58 -8.79 1.16
CA GLY A 54 4.77 -9.95 0.28
C GLY A 54 3.91 -9.90 -0.99
N GLU A 55 2.69 -9.40 -0.91
CA GLU A 55 1.81 -9.19 -2.08
C GLU A 55 2.37 -8.11 -3.01
N VAL A 56 2.77 -6.96 -2.46
CA VAL A 56 3.36 -5.86 -3.24
C VAL A 56 4.65 -6.32 -3.93
N ALA A 57 5.50 -7.08 -3.25
CA ALA A 57 6.75 -7.59 -3.82
C ALA A 57 6.53 -8.46 -5.07
N ARG A 58 5.42 -9.22 -5.13
CA ARG A 58 5.07 -9.99 -6.33
C ARG A 58 4.64 -9.09 -7.49
N HIS A 59 3.98 -7.98 -7.16
CA HIS A 59 3.54 -7.02 -8.16
C HIS A 59 4.64 -6.06 -8.58
N TRP A 60 5.64 -5.78 -7.74
CA TRP A 60 6.70 -4.78 -7.94
C TRP A 60 8.10 -5.37 -7.71
N PRO A 61 8.49 -6.39 -8.49
CA PRO A 61 9.70 -7.17 -8.22
C PRO A 61 11.00 -6.35 -8.34
N LEU A 62 11.09 -5.38 -9.25
CA LEU A 62 12.32 -4.60 -9.42
C LEU A 62 12.47 -3.57 -8.31
N LEU A 63 11.38 -2.90 -7.92
CA LEU A 63 11.36 -2.04 -6.73
C LEU A 63 11.80 -2.80 -5.47
N THR A 64 11.24 -3.98 -5.24
CA THR A 64 11.60 -4.80 -4.08
C THR A 64 13.04 -5.28 -4.13
N ALA A 65 13.53 -5.74 -5.29
CA ALA A 65 14.91 -6.13 -5.45
C ALA A 65 15.88 -4.96 -5.22
N ALA A 66 15.51 -3.75 -5.66
CA ALA A 66 16.33 -2.56 -5.51
C ALA A 66 16.46 -2.08 -4.06
N LEU A 67 15.39 -2.21 -3.27
CA LEU A 67 15.42 -1.91 -1.84
C LEU A 67 16.10 -3.02 -1.02
N GLY A 68 16.10 -4.25 -1.54
CA GLY A 68 16.82 -5.38 -0.96
C GLY A 68 16.43 -5.62 0.50
N PRO A 69 17.40 -5.73 1.43
CA PRO A 69 17.13 -5.93 2.85
C PRO A 69 16.27 -4.82 3.50
N HIS A 70 16.25 -3.61 2.92
CA HIS A 70 15.45 -2.49 3.42
C HIS A 70 13.99 -2.56 2.98
N TRP A 71 13.62 -3.51 2.11
CA TRP A 71 12.25 -3.63 1.61
C TRP A 71 11.20 -3.72 2.74
N PRO A 72 11.32 -4.64 3.73
CA PRO A 72 10.30 -4.76 4.75
C PRO A 72 10.15 -3.50 5.58
N SER A 73 11.25 -2.85 5.98
CA SER A 73 11.20 -1.64 6.81
C SER A 73 10.64 -0.45 6.04
N ALA A 74 11.05 -0.25 4.79
CA ALA A 74 10.53 0.80 3.92
C ALA A 74 9.01 0.66 3.71
N PHE A 75 8.56 -0.55 3.37
CA PHE A 75 7.13 -0.81 3.16
C PHE A 75 6.33 -0.66 4.46
N LEU A 76 6.75 -1.29 5.57
CA LEU A 76 6.01 -1.20 6.83
C LEU A 76 5.88 0.24 7.33
N THR A 77 6.95 1.03 7.24
CA THR A 77 6.96 2.44 7.65
C THR A 77 6.02 3.27 6.79
N TRP A 78 6.07 3.10 5.47
CA TRP A 78 5.16 3.78 4.56
C TRP A 78 3.71 3.33 4.77
N ALA A 79 3.46 2.06 5.03
CA ALA A 79 2.12 1.50 4.98
C ALA A 79 1.37 1.53 6.34
N ALA A 80 2.06 1.86 7.45
CA ALA A 80 1.57 1.75 8.81
C ALA A 80 0.14 2.29 8.98
N ASP A 81 -0.11 3.53 8.60
CA ASP A 81 -1.39 4.22 8.83
C ASP A 81 -2.16 4.47 7.52
N ARG A 82 -1.97 3.57 6.53
CA ARG A 82 -2.59 3.68 5.21
C ARG A 82 -3.46 2.46 4.94
N PRO A 83 -4.75 2.65 4.58
CA PRO A 83 -5.59 1.54 4.11
C PRO A 83 -4.97 0.92 2.85
N THR A 84 -5.17 -0.38 2.66
CA THR A 84 -4.67 -1.08 1.48
C THR A 84 -5.46 -0.72 0.22
N GLY A 85 -4.74 -0.39 -0.86
CA GLY A 85 -5.23 -0.35 -2.22
C GLY A 85 -5.03 -1.69 -2.97
N GLY A 86 -4.40 -2.68 -2.34
CA GLY A 86 -3.95 -3.92 -2.99
C GLY A 86 -2.55 -3.77 -3.61
N GLY A 87 -1.86 -4.89 -3.81
CA GLY A 87 -0.41 -4.91 -4.01
C GLY A 87 0.10 -4.07 -5.19
N LEU A 88 -0.67 -4.03 -6.29
CA LEU A 88 -0.34 -3.21 -7.45
C LEU A 88 -0.38 -1.70 -7.14
N ARG A 89 -1.43 -1.23 -6.46
CA ARG A 89 -1.61 0.20 -6.14
C ARG A 89 -0.67 0.64 -5.04
N ASP A 90 -0.54 -0.18 -3.99
CA ASP A 90 0.33 0.12 -2.86
C ASP A 90 1.80 0.25 -3.28
N GLY A 91 2.29 -0.63 -4.17
CA GLY A 91 3.66 -0.49 -4.69
C GLY A 91 3.85 0.75 -5.57
N TRP A 92 2.80 1.18 -6.29
CA TRP A 92 2.85 2.40 -7.10
C TRP A 92 2.96 3.64 -6.21
N ASP A 93 2.09 3.73 -5.21
CA ASP A 93 2.03 4.86 -4.29
C ASP A 93 3.28 4.92 -3.40
N LEU A 94 3.85 3.76 -3.03
CA LEU A 94 5.18 3.69 -2.39
C LEU A 94 6.28 4.21 -3.32
N ALA A 95 6.35 3.73 -4.56
CA ALA A 95 7.39 4.15 -5.51
C ALA A 95 7.35 5.67 -5.74
N ARG A 96 6.16 6.26 -5.88
CA ARG A 96 5.98 7.71 -5.96
C ARG A 96 6.43 8.41 -4.68
N ALA A 97 6.03 7.92 -3.52
CA ALA A 97 6.43 8.50 -2.24
C ALA A 97 7.94 8.45 -1.98
N LEU A 98 8.65 7.44 -2.50
CA LEU A 98 10.11 7.36 -2.47
C LEU A 98 10.74 8.33 -3.47
N ARG A 99 10.16 8.46 -4.69
CA ARG A 99 10.63 9.42 -5.70
C ARG A 99 10.54 10.85 -5.19
N ASP A 100 9.43 11.20 -4.56
CA ASP A 100 9.17 12.54 -4.01
C ASP A 100 10.17 12.91 -2.89
N ARG A 101 10.77 11.91 -2.23
CA ARG A 101 11.82 12.06 -1.22
C ARG A 101 13.24 11.93 -1.78
N ALA A 102 13.39 11.73 -3.08
CA ALA A 102 14.67 11.36 -3.72
C ALA A 102 15.32 10.09 -3.15
N GLU A 103 14.50 9.15 -2.67
CA GLU A 103 14.92 7.87 -2.07
C GLU A 103 14.64 6.67 -3.00
N LEU A 104 14.03 6.89 -4.18
CA LEU A 104 13.70 5.80 -5.11
C LEU A 104 14.95 5.28 -5.82
N PRO A 105 15.34 4.00 -5.63
CA PRO A 105 16.52 3.45 -6.30
C PRO A 105 16.30 3.34 -7.82
N PRO A 106 17.38 3.34 -8.64
CA PRO A 106 17.29 3.35 -10.11
C PRO A 106 16.40 2.25 -10.70
N LEU A 107 16.56 1.00 -10.27
CA LEU A 107 15.73 -0.12 -10.76
C LEU A 107 14.24 0.06 -10.41
N GLY A 108 13.92 0.64 -9.25
CA GLY A 108 12.55 0.98 -8.88
C GLY A 108 11.99 2.14 -9.71
N ALA A 109 12.84 3.12 -10.05
CA ALA A 109 12.48 4.23 -10.93
C ALA A 109 12.19 3.78 -12.37
N GLU A 110 12.99 2.86 -12.91
CA GLU A 110 12.74 2.24 -14.21
C GLU A 110 11.40 1.49 -14.22
N GLU A 111 11.12 0.67 -13.21
CA GLU A 111 9.84 -0.05 -13.12
C GLU A 111 8.65 0.91 -13.03
N LEU A 112 8.76 1.96 -12.21
CA LEU A 112 7.74 2.99 -12.09
C LEU A 112 7.48 3.70 -13.43
N ALA A 113 8.54 4.07 -14.15
CA ALA A 113 8.41 4.76 -15.44
C ALA A 113 7.78 3.89 -16.52
N VAL A 114 8.21 2.61 -16.64
CA VAL A 114 7.60 1.64 -17.56
C VAL A 114 6.09 1.53 -17.31
N ARG A 115 5.67 1.51 -16.04
CA ARG A 115 4.25 1.47 -15.70
C ARG A 115 3.55 2.80 -16.00
N GLU A 116 4.16 3.94 -15.69
CA GLU A 116 3.55 5.27 -15.91
C GLU A 116 3.30 5.59 -17.39
N VAL A 117 4.14 5.07 -18.30
CA VAL A 117 3.93 5.23 -19.75
C VAL A 117 2.90 4.24 -20.31
N SER A 118 2.70 3.09 -19.67
CA SER A 118 1.78 2.05 -20.14
C SER A 118 0.38 2.13 -19.53
N LEU A 119 0.30 2.62 -18.29
CA LEU A 119 -0.92 2.67 -17.49
C LEU A 119 -1.15 4.09 -16.97
N ARG A 120 -2.42 4.47 -16.90
CA ARG A 120 -2.87 5.69 -16.23
C ARG A 120 -3.37 5.31 -14.84
N TYR A 121 -2.79 5.91 -13.83
CA TYR A 121 -3.17 5.72 -12.43
C TYR A 121 -3.26 7.07 -11.72
N ASP A 122 -4.46 7.37 -11.18
CA ASP A 122 -4.82 8.63 -10.53
C ASP A 122 -4.66 8.60 -9.00
N GLY A 123 -4.10 7.52 -8.45
CA GLY A 123 -3.97 7.33 -6.99
C GLY A 123 -5.24 6.86 -6.30
N ARG A 124 -6.35 6.65 -7.03
CA ARG A 124 -7.64 6.25 -6.43
C ARG A 124 -8.23 5.02 -7.11
N ARG A 125 -8.35 5.05 -8.44
CA ARG A 125 -8.98 3.98 -9.24
C ARG A 125 -7.96 2.95 -9.68
N ALA A 126 -8.43 1.76 -10.04
CA ALA A 126 -7.56 0.74 -10.62
C ALA A 126 -6.80 1.30 -11.85
N PRO A 127 -5.48 1.04 -11.98
CA PRO A 127 -4.71 1.46 -13.15
C PRO A 127 -5.34 0.96 -14.45
N ARG A 128 -5.38 1.83 -15.48
CA ARG A 128 -5.98 1.49 -16.79
C ARG A 128 -4.96 1.62 -17.91
N PRO A 129 -5.01 0.78 -18.95
CA PRO A 129 -4.16 0.91 -20.13
C PRO A 129 -4.25 2.29 -20.78
N ARG A 130 -3.10 2.85 -21.17
CA ARG A 130 -3.03 4.06 -21.99
C ARG A 130 -3.21 3.71 -23.46
N ARG A 131 -4.02 4.50 -24.16
CA ARG A 131 -4.28 4.36 -25.61
C ARG A 131 -3.49 5.34 -26.49
N SER A 132 -2.88 6.35 -25.87
CA SER A 132 -2.03 7.34 -26.53
C SER A 132 -0.56 7.08 -26.22
N PRO A 133 0.37 7.49 -27.09
CA PRO A 133 1.80 7.51 -26.79
C PRO A 133 2.12 8.26 -25.50
N ALA A 134 3.17 7.84 -24.81
CA ALA A 134 3.65 8.47 -23.59
C ALA A 134 5.17 8.31 -23.44
N LEU A 135 5.78 9.26 -22.76
CA LEU A 135 7.21 9.33 -22.49
C LEU A 135 7.41 9.59 -21.00
N ALA A 136 8.38 8.90 -20.39
CA ALA A 136 8.84 9.20 -19.05
C ALA A 136 10.37 9.13 -19.01
N HIS A 137 10.98 10.11 -18.34
CA HIS A 137 12.42 10.14 -18.11
C HIS A 137 12.72 9.55 -16.74
N VAL A 138 13.77 8.74 -16.69
CA VAL A 138 14.40 8.20 -15.48
C VAL A 138 15.89 8.53 -15.59
N ASP A 139 16.58 8.73 -14.47
CA ASP A 139 18.01 9.04 -14.53
C ASP A 139 18.78 7.96 -15.32
N GLY A 140 19.31 8.35 -16.48
CA GLY A 140 20.02 7.46 -17.41
C GLY A 140 19.14 6.61 -18.35
N ALA A 141 17.80 6.70 -18.26
CA ALA A 141 16.90 5.94 -19.11
C ALA A 141 15.64 6.71 -19.54
N VAL A 142 15.03 6.26 -20.63
CA VAL A 142 13.80 6.81 -21.18
C VAL A 142 12.81 5.67 -21.42
N ALA A 143 11.67 5.71 -20.75
CA ALA A 143 10.56 4.80 -21.00
C ALA A 143 9.61 5.42 -22.04
N ILE A 144 9.25 4.66 -23.08
CA ILE A 144 8.38 5.12 -24.16
C ILE A 144 7.26 4.10 -24.37
N GLN A 145 6.01 4.57 -24.43
CA GLN A 145 4.90 3.81 -24.98
C GLN A 145 4.61 4.29 -26.39
N LEU A 146 4.60 3.36 -27.35
CA LEU A 146 4.20 3.59 -28.73
C LEU A 146 3.47 2.37 -29.28
N ALA A 147 2.29 2.58 -29.90
CA ALA A 147 1.49 1.52 -30.53
C ALA A 147 1.22 0.31 -29.62
N GLY A 148 0.98 0.54 -28.33
CA GLY A 148 0.71 -0.52 -27.34
C GLY A 148 1.93 -1.30 -26.87
N ARG A 149 3.14 -0.93 -27.31
CA ARG A 149 4.41 -1.49 -26.84
C ARG A 149 5.15 -0.50 -25.95
N THR A 150 5.94 -1.03 -25.03
CA THR A 150 6.76 -0.24 -24.10
C THR A 150 8.23 -0.55 -24.31
N TYR A 151 9.04 0.50 -24.42
CA TYR A 151 10.47 0.43 -24.63
C TYR A 151 11.18 1.16 -23.49
N LEU A 152 12.25 0.59 -22.97
CA LEU A 152 13.15 1.25 -22.03
C LEU A 152 14.51 1.42 -22.71
N LEU A 153 14.87 2.67 -23.00
CA LEU A 153 16.10 3.02 -23.69
C LEU A 153 17.08 3.59 -22.68
N ARG A 154 18.30 3.03 -22.61
CA ARG A 154 19.37 3.54 -21.75
C ARG A 154 20.33 4.39 -22.58
N ARG A 155 20.85 5.45 -21.97
CA ARG A 155 21.88 6.31 -22.56
C ARG A 155 23.27 5.84 -22.17
#